data_AF-A0A4Y9M8A0-F1
#
_entry.id   AF-A0A4Y9M8A0-F1
#
_cell.length_a   1.000
_cell.length_b   1.000
_cell.length_c   1.000
_cell.angle_alpha   90.00
_cell.angle_beta   90.00
_cell.angle_gamma   90.00
#
_symmetry.space_group_name_H-M   'P 1'
#
loop_
_entity.id
_entity.type
_entity.pdbx_description
1 polymer ?
#
loop_
_entity_poly.entity_id
_entity_poly.type
_entity_poly.pdbx_seq_one_letter_code
_entity_poly.pdbx_strand_id
1 'polypeptide(L)'
;MTVTVAAIISLDGLTSGAIYALIALALLIVFTVTRVILVPQGQFVTYAALTFRIALREAIEATRELHATAGVFNFSPNDHAGLDKRAAVVVRVDGGKWILED
;
A
#
# COMPACT_ATOMS: atom_id res chain seq x y z
N MET A 1 -40.96 -43.50 -27.66
CA MET A 1 -40.71 -42.04 -27.67
C MET A 1 -41.22 -41.46 -28.98
N THR A 2 -41.95 -40.36 -28.96
CA THR A 2 -42.44 -39.69 -30.18
C THR A 2 -41.49 -38.59 -30.61
N VAL A 3 -41.43 -38.30 -31.92
CA VAL A 3 -40.55 -37.27 -32.50
C VAL A 3 -40.76 -35.90 -31.86
N THR A 4 -42.00 -35.57 -31.47
CA THR A 4 -42.35 -34.33 -30.78
C THR A 4 -41.63 -34.15 -29.45
N VAL A 5 -41.52 -35.21 -28.63
CA VAL A 5 -40.83 -35.12 -27.33
C VAL A 5 -39.33 -34.93 -27.52
N ALA A 6 -38.73 -35.63 -28.48
CA ALA A 6 -37.33 -35.46 -28.83
C ALA A 6 -37.03 -34.04 -29.34
N ALA A 7 -37.96 -33.45 -30.11
CA ALA A 7 -37.83 -32.08 -30.60
C ALA A 7 -37.89 -31.03 -29.48
N ILE A 8 -38.78 -31.20 -28.50
CA ILE A 8 -38.91 -30.26 -27.36
C ILE A 8 -37.63 -30.26 -26.51
N ILE A 9 -37.11 -31.44 -26.15
CA ILE A 9 -35.90 -31.54 -25.32
C ILE A 9 -34.68 -30.99 -26.09
N SER A 10 -34.62 -31.21 -27.40
CA SER A 10 -33.53 -30.70 -28.24
C SER A 10 -33.55 -29.17 -28.33
N LEU A 11 -34.73 -28.56 -28.47
CA LEU A 11 -34.88 -27.10 -28.48
C LEU A 11 -34.56 -26.48 -27.12
N ASP A 12 -35.01 -27.11 -26.03
CA ASP A 12 -34.74 -26.67 -24.66
C ASP A 12 -33.23 -26.71 -24.34
N GLY A 13 -32.58 -27.81 -24.72
CA GLY A 13 -31.13 -27.97 -24.60
C GLY A 13 -30.36 -26.93 -25.42
N LEU A 14 -30.80 -26.65 -26.65
CA LEU A 14 -30.18 -25.62 -27.51
C LEU A 14 -30.36 -24.22 -26.91
N THR A 15 -31.55 -23.89 -26.42
CA THR A 15 -31.87 -22.58 -25.86
C THR A 15 -31.07 -22.34 -24.58
N SER A 16 -31.07 -23.32 -23.67
CA SER A 16 -30.27 -23.25 -22.43
C SER A 16 -28.77 -23.19 -22.74
N GLY A 17 -28.29 -24.00 -23.69
CA GLY A 17 -26.90 -23.96 -24.14
C GLY A 17 -26.49 -22.60 -24.71
N ALA A 18 -27.36 -21.97 -25.51
CA ALA A 18 -27.13 -20.62 -26.03
C ALA A 18 -27.06 -19.58 -24.91
N ILE A 19 -27.95 -19.66 -23.91
CA ILE A 19 -27.92 -18.76 -22.74
C ILE A 19 -26.58 -18.88 -22.00
N TYR A 20 -26.12 -20.10 -21.70
CA TYR A 20 -24.84 -20.29 -21.00
C TYR A 20 -23.64 -19.84 -21.84
N ALA A 21 -23.64 -20.08 -23.15
CA ALA A 21 -22.59 -19.62 -24.04
C ALA A 21 -22.49 -18.09 -24.08
N LEU A 22 -23.64 -17.40 -24.13
CA LEU A 22 -23.69 -15.94 -24.12
C LEU A 22 -23.24 -15.35 -22.79
N ILE A 23 -23.64 -15.96 -21.66
CA ILE A 23 -23.17 -15.54 -20.32
C ILE A 23 -21.66 -15.72 -20.20
N ALA A 24 -21.13 -16.88 -20.63
CA ALA A 24 -19.69 -17.14 -20.60
C ALA A 24 -18.92 -16.12 -21.44
N LEU A 25 -19.43 -15.78 -22.63
CA LEU A 25 -18.84 -14.77 -23.49
C LEU A 25 -18.90 -13.38 -22.86
N ALA A 26 -20.02 -13.00 -22.25
CA ALA A 26 -20.17 -11.71 -21.58
C ALA A 26 -19.15 -11.56 -20.43
N LEU A 27 -19.01 -12.59 -19.58
CA LEU A 27 -18.02 -12.60 -18.50
C LEU A 27 -16.59 -12.52 -19.03
N LEU A 28 -16.28 -13.25 -20.11
CA LEU A 28 -14.97 -13.23 -20.75
C LEU A 28 -14.62 -11.83 -21.29
N ILE A 29 -15.58 -11.12 -21.88
CA ILE A 29 -15.37 -9.74 -22.36
C ILE A 29 -15.12 -8.80 -21.18
N VAL A 30 -15.95 -8.86 -20.12
CA VAL A 30 -15.76 -8.04 -18.91
C VAL A 30 -14.39 -8.28 -18.29
N PHE A 31 -13.98 -9.53 -18.13
CA PHE A 31 -12.66 -9.88 -17.60
C PHE A 31 -11.53 -9.39 -18.52
N THR A 32 -11.67 -9.57 -19.83
CA THR A 32 -10.64 -9.17 -20.81
C THR A 32 -10.43 -7.66 -20.83
N VAL A 33 -11.49 -6.86 -20.71
CA VAL A 33 -11.41 -5.40 -20.67
C VAL A 33 -10.88 -4.90 -19.31
N THR A 34 -11.40 -5.43 -18.20
CA THR A 34 -11.02 -4.97 -16.86
C THR A 34 -9.58 -5.30 -16.50
N ARG A 35 -9.09 -6.50 -16.86
CA ARG A 35 -7.71 -6.89 -16.52
C ARG A 35 -6.66 -5.97 -17.14
N VAL A 36 -6.90 -5.44 -18.35
CA VAL A 36 -5.95 -4.56 -19.03
C VAL A 36 -5.92 -3.17 -18.39
N ILE A 37 -7.08 -2.65 -17.98
CA ILE A 37 -7.20 -1.35 -17.30
C ILE A 37 -6.55 -1.39 -15.91
N LEU A 38 -6.57 -2.55 -15.24
CA LEU A 38 -5.98 -2.72 -13.91
C LEU A 38 -4.44 -2.82 -13.93
N VAL A 39 -3.80 -3.10 -15.07
CA VAL A 39 -2.32 -3.18 -15.16
C VAL A 39 -1.66 -1.82 -14.86
N PRO A 40 -2.02 -0.71 -15.56
CA PRO A 40 -1.46 0.60 -15.23
C PRO A 40 -1.82 1.08 -13.81
N GLN A 41 -3.02 0.77 -13.32
CA GLN A 41 -3.45 1.14 -11.97
C GLN A 41 -2.59 0.47 -10.89
N GLY A 42 -2.29 -0.83 -11.05
CA GLY A 42 -1.39 -1.55 -10.16
C GLY A 42 0.01 -0.96 -10.13
N GLN A 43 0.55 -0.62 -11.31
CA GLN A 43 1.85 0.03 -11.43
C GLN A 43 1.87 1.39 -10.71
N PHE A 44 0.84 2.21 -10.90
CA PHE A 44 0.74 3.51 -10.25
C PHE A 44 0.75 3.40 -8.72
N VAL A 45 -0.01 2.46 -8.14
CA VAL A 45 -0.04 2.25 -6.69
C VAL A 45 1.33 1.81 -6.15
N THR A 46 2.01 0.87 -6.84
CA THR A 46 3.34 0.40 -6.41
C THR A 46 4.39 1.51 -6.50
N TYR A 47 4.48 2.20 -7.64
CA TYR A 47 5.47 3.26 -7.81
C TYR A 47 5.18 4.47 -6.93
N ALA A 48 3.91 4.86 -6.75
CA ALA A 48 3.55 5.94 -5.83
C ALA A 48 3.99 5.64 -4.39
N ALA A 49 3.74 4.42 -3.90
CA ALA A 49 4.15 4.02 -2.56
C ALA A 49 5.68 4.00 -2.39
N LEU A 50 6.41 3.50 -3.39
CA LEU A 50 7.87 3.47 -3.38
C LEU A 50 8.46 4.88 -3.39
N THR A 51 8.04 5.71 -4.35
CA THR A 51 8.52 7.09 -4.50
C THR A 51 8.18 7.93 -3.27
N PHE A 52 6.98 7.78 -2.71
CA PHE A 52 6.60 8.48 -1.48
C PHE A 52 7.50 8.12 -0.31
N ARG A 53 7.83 6.84 -0.13
CA ARG A 53 8.74 6.42 0.95
C ARG A 53 10.15 6.97 0.79
N ILE A 54 10.65 7.02 -0.44
CA ILE A 54 11.96 7.60 -0.75
C ILE A 54 11.93 9.11 -0.46
N ALA A 55 10.96 9.83 -1.02
CA ALA A 55 10.82 11.27 -0.83
C ALA A 55 10.64 11.65 0.65
N LEU A 56 9.85 10.87 1.41
CA LEU A 56 9.67 11.08 2.84
C LEU A 56 10.99 10.87 3.60
N ARG A 57 11.76 9.83 3.28
CA ARG A 57 13.07 9.60 3.89
C ARG A 57 14.02 10.75 3.60
N GLU A 58 14.10 11.18 2.34
CA GLU A 58 14.95 12.30 1.93
C GLU A 58 14.58 13.59 2.67
N ALA A 59 13.28 13.87 2.82
CA ALA A 59 12.81 15.04 3.56
C ALA A 59 13.20 14.98 5.05
N ILE A 60 13.10 13.81 5.69
CA ILE A 60 13.54 13.62 7.09
C ILE A 60 15.06 13.81 7.18
N GLU A 61 15.83 13.14 6.31
CA GLU A 61 17.30 13.24 6.29
C GLU A 61 17.80 14.65 5.95
N ALA A 62 16.98 15.49 5.33
CA ALA A 62 17.27 16.91 5.06
C ALA A 62 16.93 17.85 6.23
N THR A 63 16.29 17.37 7.29
CA THR A 63 15.90 18.19 8.44
C THR A 63 17.12 18.64 9.25
N ARG A 64 17.25 19.96 9.47
CA ARG A 64 18.36 20.57 10.23
C ARG A 64 17.81 21.49 11.31
N GLU A 65 18.52 21.56 12.43
CA GLU A 65 18.19 22.38 13.60
C GLU A 65 16.72 22.27 14.04
N LEU A 66 16.17 21.05 14.08
CA LEU A 66 14.83 20.81 14.59
C LEU A 66 14.87 20.67 16.12
N HIS A 67 14.36 21.67 16.83
CA HIS A 67 14.27 21.65 18.29
C HIS A 67 13.10 20.77 18.76
N ALA A 68 13.39 19.81 19.64
CA ALA A 68 12.41 18.94 20.28
C ALA A 68 12.81 18.59 21.72
N THR A 69 11.98 17.85 22.44
CA THR A 69 12.17 17.54 23.87
C THR A 69 13.44 16.71 24.15
N ALA A 70 13.89 15.91 23.19
CA ALA A 70 15.08 15.07 23.32
C ALA A 70 16.39 15.76 22.89
N GLY A 71 16.33 16.99 22.38
CA GLY A 71 17.50 17.72 21.87
C GLY A 71 17.21 18.46 20.56
N VAL A 72 18.28 18.83 19.86
CA VAL A 72 18.22 19.49 18.55
C VAL A 72 18.66 18.49 17.48
N PHE A 73 17.75 18.19 16.55
CA PHE A 73 17.92 17.16 15.54
C PHE A 73 18.54 17.71 14.24
N ASN A 74 19.58 17.02 13.76
CA ASN A 74 20.23 17.20 12.47
C ASN A 74 20.49 15.82 11.84
N PHE A 75 19.54 15.32 11.05
CA PHE A 75 19.67 13.98 10.45
C PHE A 75 20.65 13.94 9.28
N SER A 76 21.11 12.76 8.90
CA SER A 76 21.84 12.54 7.65
C SER A 76 21.71 11.09 7.19
N PRO A 77 22.08 10.75 5.94
CA PRO A 77 22.11 9.35 5.49
C PRO A 77 23.02 8.44 6.33
N ASN A 78 23.99 9.02 7.04
CA ASN A 78 24.95 8.30 7.88
C ASN A 78 24.63 8.38 9.38
N ASP A 79 23.68 9.22 9.78
CA ASP A 79 23.27 9.44 11.17
C ASP A 79 21.76 9.67 11.27
N HIS A 80 21.05 8.62 11.67
CA HIS A 80 19.60 8.64 11.86
C HIS A 80 19.18 9.00 13.29
N ALA A 81 20.12 9.15 14.23
CA ALA A 81 19.83 9.70 15.54
C ALA A 81 19.75 11.23 15.46
N GLY A 82 20.70 11.83 14.73
CA GLY A 82 20.75 13.27 14.46
C GLY A 82 20.94 14.13 15.71
N LEU A 83 21.41 13.54 16.81
CA LEU A 83 21.62 14.21 18.09
C LEU A 83 23.12 14.44 18.31
N ASP A 84 23.45 15.59 18.87
CA ASP A 84 24.80 15.92 19.30
C ASP A 84 24.89 16.04 20.83
N LYS A 85 26.01 16.56 21.34
CA LYS A 85 26.25 16.71 22.78
C LYS A 85 25.18 17.54 23.52
N ARG A 86 24.43 18.41 22.81
CA ARG A 86 23.30 19.17 23.39
C ARG A 86 22.17 18.27 23.91
N ALA A 87 22.08 17.04 23.41
CA ALA A 87 21.04 16.08 23.78
C ALA A 87 21.35 15.28 25.06
N ALA A 88 22.59 15.36 25.59
CA ALA A 88 23.02 14.62 26.76
C ALA A 88 23.16 15.54 27.97
N VAL A 89 22.53 15.17 29.09
CA VAL A 89 22.70 15.82 30.39
C VAL A 89 23.02 14.75 31.43
N VAL A 90 23.89 15.09 32.39
CA VAL A 90 24.16 14.26 33.56
C VAL A 90 23.19 14.67 34.66
N VAL A 91 22.61 13.68 35.33
CA VAL A 91 21.70 13.90 36.45
C VAL A 91 22.15 13.08 37.64
N ARG A 92 22.06 13.68 38.83
CA ARG A 92 22.32 13.03 40.11
C ARG A 92 21.03 12.84 40.87
N VAL A 93 20.92 11.72 41.58
CA VAL A 93 19.82 11.48 42.51
C VAL A 93 20.22 12.03 43.87
N ASP A 94 19.45 13.00 44.37
CA ASP A 94 19.59 13.54 45.72
C ASP A 94 18.22 13.56 46.42
N GLY A 95 18.12 12.91 47.58
CA GLY A 95 16.88 12.81 48.34
C GLY A 95 15.68 12.21 47.57
N GLY A 96 15.94 11.32 46.60
CA GLY A 96 14.90 10.72 45.74
C GLY A 96 14.41 11.60 44.58
N LYS A 97 15.07 12.74 44.33
CA LYS A 97 14.79 13.63 43.19
C LYS A 97 15.93 13.59 42.19
N TRP A 98 15.60 13.75 40.90
CA TRP A 98 16.58 13.97 39.85
C TRP A 98 16.98 15.44 39.83
N ILE A 99 18.26 15.72 40.02
CA ILE A 99 18.84 17.06 39.97
C ILE A 99 19.84 17.09 38.82
N LEU A 100 19.84 18.16 38.02
CA LEU A 100 20.84 18.36 36.97
C LEU A 100 22.23 18.46 37.62
N GLU A 101 23.21 17.78 37.04
CA GLU A 101 24.60 17.85 37.47
C GLU A 101 25.34 18.86 36.58
N ASP A 102 25.98 19.87 37.22
CA ASP A 102 26.71 20.96 36.56
C ASP A 102 28.11 20.52 36.09
#